data_AF-A0A3P3ZLT6-F1
#
_entry.id   AF-A0A3P3ZLT6-F1
#
_cell.length_a   1.000
_cell.length_b   1.000
_cell.length_c   1.000
_cell.angle_alpha   90.00
_cell.angle_beta   90.00
_cell.angle_gamma   90.00
#
_symmetry.space_group_name_H-M   'P 1'
#
loop_
_entity.id
_entity.type
_entity.pdbx_description
1 polymer ?
#
loop_
_entity_poly.entity_id
_entity_poly.type
_entity_poly.pdbx_seq_one_letter_code
_entity_poly.pdbx_strand_id
1 'polypeptide(L)'
;MVFAPSENEMYPEPQSVTVDPSPLQNELEGAFRPGHFRGVATVVLKLFHMVQPQVAIFGKKDYQQTLILRTMVRQLALPVTLLAAETVRAPDGLALSSRNRYLSQAERQRAPELYQALEAVAEALKQGKTPQESLKRGQLDSTCWSTDYMAVRRAQDLSEPSPADRSLVVLGAARLGGTRLIDNLEVLL
;
A
#
# COMPACT_ATOMS: atom_id res chain seq x y z
N MET A 1 -5.02 23.73 -11.16
CA MET A 1 -3.60 23.83 -11.56
C MET A 1 -3.03 22.44 -11.65
N VAL A 2 -2.24 22.14 -12.68
CA VAL A 2 -1.48 20.88 -12.79
C VAL A 2 0.00 21.27 -12.71
N PHE A 3 0.72 20.69 -11.74
CA PHE A 3 2.17 20.84 -11.62
C PHE A 3 2.82 19.60 -12.23
N ALA A 4 3.53 19.77 -13.34
CA ALA A 4 4.10 18.68 -14.14
C ALA A 4 5.57 18.98 -14.51
N PRO A 5 6.47 19.05 -13.51
CA PRO A 5 7.89 19.27 -13.77
C PRO A 5 8.49 18.06 -14.50
N SER A 6 9.46 18.34 -15.36
CA SER A 6 10.35 17.35 -15.94
C SER A 6 11.27 16.72 -14.89
N GLU A 7 11.87 15.58 -15.24
CA GLU A 7 12.86 14.93 -14.37
C GLU A 7 14.04 15.84 -14.07
N ASN A 8 14.52 16.61 -15.06
CA ASN A 8 15.63 17.55 -14.87
C ASN A 8 15.25 18.75 -13.98
N GLU A 9 13.99 19.19 -13.98
CA GLU A 9 13.52 20.20 -13.02
C GLU A 9 13.44 19.64 -11.59
N MET A 10 13.06 18.36 -11.44
CA MET A 10 13.04 17.70 -10.13
C MET A 10 14.44 17.32 -9.63
N TYR A 11 15.35 16.93 -10.54
CA TYR A 11 16.66 16.37 -10.28
C TYR A 11 17.70 16.94 -11.26
N PRO A 12 18.06 18.22 -11.14
CA PRO A 12 19.05 18.86 -12.03
C PRO A 12 20.47 18.31 -11.83
N GLU A 13 20.69 17.60 -10.73
CA GLU A 13 21.92 16.92 -10.37
C GLU A 13 21.60 15.58 -9.69
N PRO A 14 22.57 14.65 -9.58
CA PRO A 14 22.36 13.39 -8.88
C PRO A 14 21.87 13.60 -7.43
N GLN A 15 20.79 12.90 -7.06
CA GLN A 15 20.20 13.03 -5.73
C GLN A 15 21.09 12.34 -4.67
N SER A 16 21.88 13.13 -3.95
CA SER A 16 22.77 12.65 -2.88
C SER A 16 22.15 12.72 -1.49
N VAL A 17 21.21 13.66 -1.26
CA VAL A 17 20.48 13.82 0.01
C VAL A 17 19.14 13.09 -0.08
N THR A 18 18.81 12.25 0.89
CA THR A 18 17.54 11.50 0.86
C THR A 18 16.87 11.49 2.22
N VAL A 19 15.56 11.25 2.22
CA VAL A 19 14.79 10.94 3.42
C VAL A 19 14.78 9.44 3.58
N ASP A 20 15.39 8.92 4.65
CA ASP A 20 15.41 7.50 4.96
C ASP A 20 14.28 7.16 5.96
N PRO A 21 13.23 6.43 5.54
CA PRO A 21 12.14 6.09 6.45
C PRO A 21 12.55 5.06 7.52
N SER A 22 11.68 4.87 8.51
CA SER A 22 11.83 3.81 9.52
C SER A 22 12.04 2.42 8.90
N PRO A 23 12.55 1.41 9.66
CA PRO A 23 12.79 0.05 9.16
C PRO A 23 11.63 -0.62 8.41
N LEU A 24 10.38 -0.19 8.68
CA LEU A 24 9.18 -0.55 7.90
C LEU A 24 9.38 -0.42 6.38
N GLN A 25 10.27 0.45 5.89
CA GLN A 25 10.58 0.56 4.46
C GLN A 25 11.16 -0.71 3.82
N ASN A 26 11.63 -1.67 4.63
CA ASN A 26 12.23 -2.92 4.17
C ASN A 26 11.30 -4.13 4.40
N GLU A 27 10.10 -3.93 4.96
CA GLU A 27 9.08 -4.95 5.17
C GLU A 27 8.00 -4.86 4.08
N LEU A 28 7.17 -5.92 3.95
CA LEU A 28 6.01 -5.96 3.05
C LEU A 28 6.41 -5.51 1.62
N GLU A 29 5.81 -4.45 1.08
CA GLU A 29 6.16 -3.91 -0.24
C GLU A 29 7.64 -3.54 -0.37
N GLY A 30 8.26 -3.10 0.72
CA GLY A 30 9.65 -2.71 0.79
C GLY A 30 10.61 -3.85 0.50
N ALA A 31 10.27 -5.06 0.95
CA ALA A 31 11.08 -6.25 0.74
C ALA A 31 11.17 -6.62 -0.75
N PHE A 32 10.11 -6.37 -1.52
CA PHE A 32 10.04 -6.65 -2.96
C PHE A 32 10.45 -5.45 -3.82
N ARG A 33 10.65 -4.28 -3.20
CA ARG A 33 10.97 -3.02 -3.89
C ARG A 33 12.06 -2.25 -3.12
N PRO A 34 13.29 -2.78 -3.04
CA PRO A 34 14.37 -2.14 -2.28
C PRO A 34 14.59 -0.68 -2.69
N GLY A 35 14.68 0.21 -1.70
CA GLY A 35 14.86 1.65 -1.91
C GLY A 35 13.62 2.41 -2.39
N HIS A 36 12.50 1.74 -2.69
CA HIS A 36 11.29 2.39 -3.19
C HIS A 36 10.76 3.47 -2.24
N PHE A 37 10.60 3.13 -0.96
CA PHE A 37 10.02 4.07 0.01
C PHE A 37 10.95 5.22 0.37
N ARG A 38 12.28 5.04 0.33
CA ARG A 38 13.25 6.14 0.38
C ARG A 38 13.04 7.11 -0.78
N GLY A 39 12.89 6.59 -1.98
CA GLY A 39 12.57 7.39 -3.17
C GLY A 39 11.25 8.15 -3.01
N VAL A 40 10.19 7.48 -2.56
CA VAL A 40 8.87 8.10 -2.32
C VAL A 40 8.93 9.20 -1.27
N ALA A 41 9.53 8.93 -0.10
CA ALA A 41 9.64 9.93 0.96
C ALA A 41 10.45 11.15 0.48
N THR A 42 11.56 10.92 -0.23
CA THR A 42 12.41 11.98 -0.78
C THR A 42 11.65 12.85 -1.79
N VAL A 43 10.98 12.25 -2.78
CA VAL A 43 10.27 13.02 -3.81
C VAL A 43 9.06 13.77 -3.23
N VAL A 44 8.31 13.14 -2.31
CA VAL A 44 7.16 13.80 -1.67
C VAL A 44 7.61 14.97 -0.81
N LEU A 45 8.72 14.85 -0.07
CA LEU A 45 9.27 15.97 0.68
C LEU A 45 9.67 17.13 -0.25
N LYS A 46 10.31 16.85 -1.39
CA LYS A 46 10.64 17.88 -2.40
C LYS A 46 9.36 18.56 -2.93
N LEU A 47 8.33 17.79 -3.26
CA LEU A 47 7.06 18.33 -3.72
C LEU A 47 6.36 19.19 -2.65
N PHE A 48 6.42 18.82 -1.38
CA PHE A 48 5.88 19.66 -0.29
C PHE A 48 6.63 21.00 -0.16
N HIS A 49 7.93 21.04 -0.39
CA HIS A 49 8.68 22.30 -0.39
C HIS A 49 8.39 23.17 -1.62
N MET A 50 8.20 22.57 -2.79
CA MET A 50 7.91 23.28 -4.03
C MET A 50 6.47 23.82 -4.07
N VAL A 51 5.50 23.04 -3.63
CA VAL A 51 4.07 23.37 -3.73
C VAL A 51 3.53 24.03 -2.45
N GLN A 52 4.13 23.75 -1.30
CA GLN A 52 3.71 24.23 0.03
C GLN A 52 2.21 24.04 0.32
N PRO A 53 1.68 22.81 0.18
CA PRO A 53 0.25 22.57 0.36
C PRO A 53 -0.14 22.62 1.83
N GLN A 54 -1.35 23.11 2.15
CA GLN A 54 -1.91 22.96 3.49
C GLN A 54 -2.43 21.53 3.72
N VAL A 55 -2.87 20.86 2.65
CA VAL A 55 -3.45 19.52 2.67
C VAL A 55 -2.87 18.69 1.52
N ALA A 56 -2.49 17.45 1.80
CA ALA A 56 -2.08 16.46 0.80
C ALA A 56 -2.89 15.17 0.96
N ILE A 57 -3.40 14.63 -0.15
CA ILE A 57 -4.28 13.47 -0.17
C ILE A 57 -3.54 12.28 -0.80
N PHE A 58 -3.51 11.15 -0.10
CA PHE A 58 -2.91 9.90 -0.60
C PHE A 58 -3.93 8.76 -0.48
N GLY A 59 -3.94 7.84 -1.45
CA GLY A 59 -4.89 6.72 -1.46
C GLY A 59 -4.47 5.59 -0.52
N LYS A 60 -5.43 5.07 0.25
CA LYS A 60 -5.24 3.94 1.18
C LYS A 60 -4.81 2.65 0.51
N LYS A 61 -5.05 2.48 -0.79
CA LYS A 61 -4.57 1.33 -1.55
C LYS A 61 -3.06 1.10 -1.38
N ASP A 62 -2.27 2.18 -1.40
CA ASP A 62 -0.85 2.17 -1.08
C ASP A 62 -0.68 2.41 0.44
N TYR A 63 -1.16 1.47 1.26
CA TYR A 63 -1.32 1.64 2.72
C TYR A 63 0.00 1.96 3.42
N GLN A 64 1.05 1.17 3.13
CA GLN A 64 2.38 1.36 3.69
C GLN A 64 3.00 2.70 3.29
N GLN A 65 2.80 3.14 2.04
CA GLN A 65 3.21 4.47 1.59
C GLN A 65 2.53 5.56 2.43
N THR A 66 1.21 5.46 2.59
CA THR A 66 0.43 6.44 3.35
C THR A 66 0.91 6.55 4.80
N LEU A 67 1.20 5.42 5.46
CA LEU A 67 1.74 5.42 6.83
C LEU A 67 3.16 5.96 6.92
N ILE A 68 4.03 5.63 5.97
CA ILE A 68 5.40 6.18 5.90
C ILE A 68 5.34 7.70 5.75
N LEU A 69 4.52 8.21 4.84
CA LEU A 69 4.38 9.65 4.61
C LEU A 69 3.73 10.36 5.81
N ARG A 70 2.75 9.74 6.47
CA ARG A 70 2.14 10.28 7.70
C ARG A 70 3.16 10.36 8.83
N THR A 71 4.02 9.36 8.95
CA THR A 71 5.13 9.36 9.92
C THR A 71 6.14 10.44 9.59
N MET A 72 6.54 10.58 8.32
CA MET A 72 7.45 11.63 7.85
C MET A 72 6.91 13.04 8.17
N VAL A 73 5.66 13.32 7.82
CA VAL A 73 5.00 14.61 8.11
C VAL A 73 5.04 14.92 9.61
N ARG A 74 4.66 13.95 10.45
CA ARG A 74 4.64 14.11 11.90
C ARG A 74 6.03 14.30 12.50
N GLN A 75 7.00 13.46 12.14
CA GLN A 75 8.33 13.46 12.76
C GLN A 75 9.23 14.60 12.27
N LEU A 76 9.03 15.07 11.03
CA LEU A 76 9.73 16.23 10.49
C LEU A 76 8.98 17.54 10.71
N ALA A 77 7.89 17.53 11.50
CA ALA A 77 7.07 18.69 11.82
C ALA A 77 6.64 19.50 10.57
N LEU A 78 6.28 18.81 9.49
CA LEU A 78 5.90 19.47 8.24
C LEU A 78 4.52 20.16 8.41
N PRO A 79 4.35 21.40 7.92
CA PRO A 79 3.10 22.14 8.05
C PRO A 79 2.05 21.70 7.02
N VAL A 80 1.84 20.39 6.88
CA VAL A 80 0.94 19.77 5.89
C VAL A 80 0.02 18.78 6.61
N THR A 81 -1.28 18.86 6.35
CA THR A 81 -2.25 17.85 6.80
C THR A 81 -2.33 16.72 5.77
N LEU A 82 -2.03 15.48 6.18
CA LEU A 82 -2.14 14.31 5.30
C LEU A 82 -3.49 13.60 5.49
N LEU A 83 -4.30 13.58 4.43
CA LEU A 83 -5.57 12.86 4.37
C LEU A 83 -5.42 11.55 3.59
N ALA A 84 -5.94 10.47 4.15
CA ALA A 84 -5.98 9.16 3.50
C ALA A 84 -7.34 8.99 2.79
N ALA A 85 -7.34 8.93 1.47
CA ALA A 85 -8.54 8.69 0.67
C ALA A 85 -8.82 7.20 0.52
N GLU A 86 -10.09 6.81 0.56
CA GLU A 86 -10.50 5.42 0.38
C GLU A 86 -10.10 4.88 -1.00
N THR A 87 -9.82 3.58 -1.05
CA THR A 87 -9.54 2.87 -2.30
C THR A 87 -10.79 2.87 -3.17
N VAL A 88 -10.73 3.52 -4.33
CA VAL A 88 -11.79 3.42 -5.33
C VAL A 88 -11.71 2.06 -6.01
N ARG A 89 -12.86 1.38 -6.12
CA ARG A 89 -12.98 0.04 -6.68
C ARG A 89 -13.89 0.03 -7.90
N ALA A 90 -13.63 -0.89 -8.83
CA ALA A 90 -14.58 -1.25 -9.87
C ALA A 90 -15.79 -2.00 -9.26
N PRO A 91 -16.92 -2.14 -9.97
CA PRO A 91 -18.12 -2.80 -9.45
C PRO A 91 -17.89 -4.25 -9.00
N ASP A 92 -16.87 -4.92 -9.53
CA ASP A 92 -16.47 -6.28 -9.17
C ASP A 92 -15.46 -6.33 -8.00
N GLY A 93 -15.17 -5.20 -7.35
CA GLY A 93 -14.30 -5.11 -6.18
C GLY A 93 -12.82 -4.86 -6.49
N LEU A 94 -12.38 -4.96 -7.75
CA LEU A 94 -10.99 -4.70 -8.12
C LEU A 94 -10.59 -3.26 -7.79
N ALA A 95 -9.56 -3.07 -6.97
CA ALA A 95 -8.97 -1.77 -6.70
C ALA A 95 -8.48 -1.11 -8.00
N LEU A 96 -8.90 0.15 -8.22
CA LEU A 96 -8.48 0.87 -9.42
C LEU A 96 -6.96 1.14 -9.40
N SER A 97 -6.33 0.92 -10.55
CA SER A 97 -4.90 1.03 -10.74
C SER A 97 -4.60 1.36 -12.18
N SER A 98 -3.63 2.24 -12.43
CA SER A 98 -3.06 2.40 -13.77
C SER A 98 -2.53 1.07 -14.32
N ARG A 99 -2.06 0.17 -13.44
CA ARG A 99 -1.57 -1.17 -13.79
C ARG A 99 -2.65 -2.11 -14.32
N ASN A 100 -3.93 -1.86 -14.03
CA ASN A 100 -5.02 -2.74 -14.49
C ASN A 100 -5.12 -2.78 -16.02
N ARG A 101 -4.60 -1.76 -16.71
CA ARG A 101 -4.54 -1.72 -18.18
C ARG A 101 -3.61 -2.77 -18.80
N TYR A 102 -2.71 -3.35 -18.01
CA TYR A 102 -1.75 -4.36 -18.47
C TYR A 102 -2.30 -5.79 -18.33
N LEU A 103 -3.47 -5.94 -17.71
CA LEU A 103 -4.17 -7.22 -17.62
C LEU A 103 -4.79 -7.53 -18.98
N SER A 104 -4.54 -8.73 -19.48
CA SER A 104 -5.37 -9.34 -20.53
C SER A 104 -6.82 -9.49 -20.04
N GLN A 105 -7.73 -9.78 -20.96
CA GLN A 105 -9.15 -9.98 -20.62
C GLN A 105 -9.35 -11.12 -19.59
N ALA A 106 -8.63 -12.23 -19.76
CA ALA A 106 -8.70 -13.37 -18.84
C ALA A 106 -8.13 -13.02 -17.45
N GLU A 107 -6.97 -12.35 -17.39
CA GLU A 107 -6.40 -11.90 -16.12
C GLU A 107 -7.31 -10.86 -15.45
N ARG A 108 -7.93 -9.96 -16.21
CA ARG A 108 -8.85 -8.96 -15.65
C ARG A 108 -10.07 -9.60 -14.99
N GLN A 109 -10.61 -10.69 -15.53
CA GLN A 109 -11.73 -11.42 -14.92
C GLN A 109 -11.35 -12.05 -13.58
N ARG A 110 -10.08 -12.45 -13.43
CA ARG A 110 -9.56 -13.06 -12.20
C ARG A 110 -9.04 -12.04 -11.18
N ALA A 111 -8.66 -10.85 -11.60
CA ALA A 111 -8.09 -9.82 -10.73
C ALA A 111 -8.91 -9.52 -9.44
N PRO A 112 -10.25 -9.58 -9.42
CA PRO A 112 -11.04 -9.47 -8.19
C PRO A 112 -10.74 -10.53 -7.11
N GLU A 113 -10.19 -11.69 -7.49
CA GLU A 113 -9.84 -12.78 -6.55
C GLU A 113 -8.89 -12.31 -5.44
N LEU A 114 -8.00 -11.34 -5.71
CA LEU A 114 -7.14 -10.74 -4.67
C LEU A 114 -7.96 -10.08 -3.56
N TYR A 115 -8.97 -9.29 -3.92
CA TYR A 115 -9.81 -8.62 -2.93
C TYR A 115 -10.69 -9.62 -2.18
N GLN A 116 -11.25 -10.61 -2.89
CA GLN A 116 -12.02 -11.70 -2.26
C GLN A 116 -11.19 -12.50 -1.26
N ALA A 117 -9.90 -12.74 -1.55
CA ALA A 117 -8.98 -13.37 -0.62
C ALA A 117 -8.78 -12.53 0.64
N LEU A 118 -8.66 -11.20 0.52
CA LEU A 118 -8.58 -10.29 1.67
C LEU A 118 -9.87 -10.33 2.50
N GLU A 119 -11.03 -10.34 1.85
CA GLU A 119 -12.33 -10.47 2.54
C GLU A 119 -12.44 -11.79 3.30
N ALA A 120 -11.97 -12.90 2.72
CA ALA A 120 -11.96 -14.20 3.39
C ALA A 120 -11.08 -14.22 4.65
N VAL A 121 -9.92 -13.54 4.62
CA VAL A 121 -9.05 -13.37 5.79
C VAL A 121 -9.72 -12.46 6.82
N ALA A 122 -10.30 -11.33 6.40
CA ALA A 122 -10.98 -10.40 7.29
C ALA A 122 -12.16 -11.04 8.01
N GLU A 123 -12.96 -11.84 7.31
CA GLU A 123 -14.08 -12.57 7.87
C GLU A 123 -13.63 -13.64 8.87
N ALA A 124 -12.55 -14.36 8.57
CA ALA A 124 -11.94 -15.31 9.50
C ALA A 124 -11.46 -14.64 10.81
N LEU A 125 -10.87 -13.44 10.71
CA LEU A 125 -10.46 -12.65 11.89
C LEU A 125 -11.67 -12.24 12.74
N LYS A 126 -12.76 -11.77 12.11
CA LYS A 126 -14.00 -11.40 12.80
C LYS A 126 -14.67 -12.59 13.51
N GLN A 127 -14.46 -13.80 13.00
CA GLN A 127 -14.90 -15.04 13.64
C GLN A 127 -14.01 -15.49 14.81
N GLY A 128 -13.03 -14.67 15.21
CA GLY A 128 -12.15 -14.92 16.34
C GLY A 128 -10.97 -15.85 16.04
N LYS A 129 -10.69 -16.15 14.75
CA LYS A 129 -9.50 -16.92 14.39
C LYS A 129 -8.25 -16.08 14.55
N THR A 130 -7.14 -16.74 14.83
CA THR A 130 -5.83 -16.07 14.89
C THR A 130 -5.44 -15.52 13.49
N PRO A 131 -4.55 -14.53 13.41
CA PRO A 131 -4.00 -14.06 12.14
C PRO A 131 -3.45 -15.19 11.26
N GLN A 132 -2.70 -16.12 11.84
CA GLN A 132 -2.10 -17.25 11.12
C GLN A 132 -3.14 -18.21 10.53
N GLU A 133 -4.22 -18.49 11.28
CA GLU A 133 -5.32 -19.32 10.79
C GLU A 133 -6.15 -18.60 9.72
N SER A 134 -6.34 -17.29 9.89
CA SER A 134 -7.10 -16.46 8.96
C SER A 134 -6.40 -16.36 7.61
N LEU A 135 -5.08 -16.22 7.58
CA LEU A 135 -4.27 -16.19 6.35
C LEU A 135 -4.43 -17.43 5.47
N LYS A 136 -4.74 -18.60 6.07
CA LYS A 136 -5.02 -19.83 5.29
C LYS A 136 -6.28 -19.72 4.43
N ARG A 137 -7.18 -18.77 4.74
CA ARG A 137 -8.41 -18.53 3.97
C ARG A 137 -8.21 -17.62 2.76
N GLY A 138 -7.14 -16.83 2.74
CA GLY A 138 -6.81 -15.91 1.66
C GLY A 138 -5.78 -16.44 0.67
N GLN A 139 -5.66 -17.76 0.51
CA GLN A 139 -4.73 -18.34 -0.44
C GLN A 139 -5.24 -18.15 -1.87
N LEU A 140 -4.42 -17.54 -2.71
CA LEU A 140 -4.68 -17.43 -4.14
C LEU A 140 -4.25 -18.69 -4.88
N ASP A 141 -4.95 -18.99 -5.98
CA ASP A 141 -4.65 -20.13 -6.84
C ASP A 141 -3.27 -19.98 -7.51
N SER A 142 -2.32 -20.81 -7.07
CA SER A 142 -0.93 -20.76 -7.51
C SER A 142 -0.72 -21.14 -8.98
N THR A 143 -1.74 -21.67 -9.67
CA THR A 143 -1.63 -21.95 -11.12
C THR A 143 -1.64 -20.68 -11.98
N CYS A 144 -2.05 -19.55 -11.42
CA CYS A 144 -2.16 -18.28 -12.13
C CYS A 144 -1.63 -17.07 -11.35
N TRP A 145 -1.66 -17.13 -10.01
CA TRP A 145 -1.15 -16.11 -9.12
C TRP A 145 0.22 -16.50 -8.62
N SER A 146 1.15 -15.54 -8.65
CA SER A 146 2.40 -15.60 -7.90
C SER A 146 2.28 -14.61 -6.74
N THR A 147 2.02 -15.13 -5.54
CA THR A 147 1.83 -14.30 -4.33
C THR A 147 3.18 -13.88 -3.78
N ASP A 148 3.41 -12.58 -3.67
CA ASP A 148 4.59 -12.04 -2.99
C ASP A 148 4.37 -12.11 -1.46
N TYR A 149 3.23 -11.60 -0.99
CA TYR A 149 2.83 -11.74 0.40
C TYR A 149 1.30 -11.61 0.60
N MET A 150 0.83 -12.20 1.69
CA MET A 150 -0.45 -11.93 2.32
C MET A 150 -0.18 -11.78 3.83
N ALA A 151 -0.58 -10.66 4.44
CA ALA A 151 -0.21 -10.32 5.81
C ALA A 151 -1.38 -9.69 6.57
N VAL A 152 -1.44 -9.95 7.87
CA VAL A 152 -2.32 -9.23 8.81
C VAL A 152 -1.41 -8.40 9.71
N ARG A 153 -1.64 -7.08 9.77
CA ARG A 153 -0.85 -6.16 10.58
C ARG A 153 -1.75 -5.21 11.37
N ARG A 154 -1.18 -4.53 12.35
CA ARG A 154 -1.87 -3.46 13.09
C ARG A 154 -2.11 -2.28 12.13
N ALA A 155 -3.35 -1.78 12.07
CA ALA A 155 -3.73 -0.72 11.13
C ALA A 155 -2.93 0.57 11.35
N GLN A 156 -2.59 0.88 12.61
CA GLN A 156 -1.94 2.14 12.97
C GLN A 156 -0.48 2.28 12.52
N ASP A 157 0.28 1.18 12.44
CA ASP A 157 1.74 1.23 12.30
C ASP A 157 2.34 0.06 11.50
N LEU A 158 1.52 -0.89 11.04
CA LEU A 158 1.92 -2.11 10.33
C LEU A 158 2.83 -3.05 11.12
N SER A 159 2.93 -2.92 12.45
CA SER A 159 3.60 -3.91 13.29
C SER A 159 2.78 -5.21 13.39
N GLU A 160 3.44 -6.28 13.82
CA GLU A 160 2.78 -7.57 14.05
C GLU A 160 1.65 -7.43 15.09
N PRO A 161 0.47 -8.02 14.85
CA PRO A 161 -0.67 -7.89 15.74
C PRO A 161 -0.51 -8.76 17.00
N SER A 162 -0.94 -8.21 18.15
CA SER A 162 -1.15 -8.94 19.39
C SER A 162 -2.62 -9.36 19.54
N PRO A 163 -2.93 -10.33 20.41
CA PRO A 163 -4.33 -10.71 20.69
C PRO A 163 -5.22 -9.58 21.24
N ALA A 164 -4.62 -8.51 21.76
CA ALA A 164 -5.35 -7.35 22.28
C ALA A 164 -5.72 -6.33 21.19
N ASP A 165 -5.09 -6.40 20.01
CA ASP A 165 -5.35 -5.46 18.93
C ASP A 165 -6.71 -5.71 18.29
N ARG A 166 -7.49 -4.62 18.15
CA ARG A 166 -8.81 -4.63 17.51
C ARG A 166 -8.81 -4.01 16.12
N SER A 167 -7.90 -3.08 15.86
CA SER A 167 -7.80 -2.39 14.57
C SER A 167 -6.66 -2.97 13.76
N LEU A 168 -7.02 -3.79 12.78
CA LEU A 168 -6.12 -4.55 11.92
C LEU A 168 -6.28 -4.11 10.46
N VAL A 169 -5.31 -4.50 9.65
CA VAL A 169 -5.37 -4.39 8.20
C VAL A 169 -4.82 -5.68 7.60
N VAL A 170 -5.55 -6.23 6.64
CA VAL A 170 -5.07 -7.32 5.79
C VAL A 170 -4.49 -6.70 4.53
N LEU A 171 -3.25 -7.06 4.17
CA LEU A 171 -2.58 -6.58 2.98
C LEU A 171 -2.19 -7.76 2.09
N GLY A 172 -2.35 -7.59 0.78
CA GLY A 172 -1.96 -8.60 -0.20
C GLY A 172 -1.23 -7.97 -1.38
N ALA A 173 -0.18 -8.64 -1.83
CA ALA A 173 0.51 -8.33 -3.07
C ALA A 173 0.77 -9.62 -3.86
N ALA A 174 0.35 -9.64 -5.12
CA ALA A 174 0.48 -10.80 -5.97
C ALA A 174 0.58 -10.39 -7.45
N ARG A 175 1.21 -11.23 -8.25
CA ARG A 175 1.28 -11.10 -9.70
C ARG A 175 0.26 -12.01 -10.35
N LEU A 176 -0.48 -11.45 -11.31
CA LEU A 176 -1.34 -12.19 -12.22
C LEU A 176 -0.74 -12.04 -13.62
N GLY A 177 -0.19 -13.14 -14.11
CA GLY A 177 0.75 -13.11 -15.24
C GLY A 177 1.90 -12.13 -14.99
N GLY A 178 2.06 -11.16 -15.89
CA GLY A 178 3.10 -10.13 -15.78
C GLY A 178 2.76 -8.96 -14.83
N THR A 179 1.49 -8.81 -14.44
CA THR A 179 1.00 -7.61 -13.75
C THR A 179 0.99 -7.80 -12.24
N ARG A 180 1.75 -6.97 -11.51
CA ARG A 180 1.76 -6.95 -10.04
C ARG A 180 0.65 -6.07 -9.48
N LEU A 181 -0.24 -6.67 -8.70
CA LEU A 181 -1.37 -6.03 -8.04
C LEU A 181 -1.12 -5.99 -6.52
N ILE A 182 -1.66 -4.94 -5.89
CA ILE A 182 -1.68 -4.78 -4.44
C ILE A 182 -3.08 -4.37 -4.02
N ASP A 183 -3.47 -4.79 -2.83
CA ASP A 183 -4.70 -4.34 -2.21
C ASP A 183 -4.61 -4.51 -0.68
N ASN A 184 -5.55 -3.89 0.03
CA ASN A 184 -5.68 -4.03 1.47
C ASN A 184 -7.14 -3.83 1.93
N LEU A 185 -7.43 -4.34 3.13
CA LEU A 185 -8.72 -4.22 3.79
C LEU A 185 -8.54 -4.00 5.29
N GLU A 186 -9.00 -2.85 5.79
CA GLU A 186 -9.04 -2.56 7.22
C GLU A 186 -10.12 -3.40 7.91
N VAL A 187 -9.83 -3.90 9.10
CA VAL A 187 -10.70 -4.79 9.89
C VAL A 187 -10.76 -4.27 11.32
N LEU A 188 -11.97 -4.11 11.84
CA LEU A 188 -12.23 -3.86 13.25
C LEU A 188 -12.84 -5.12 13.86
N LEU A 189 -12.22 -5.65 14.93
CA LEU A 189 -12.65 -6.84 15.68
C LEU A 189 -13.55 -6.50 16.87
#